data_AF-A0A9P5RRR0-F1
#
_entry.id   AF-A0A9P5RRR0-F1
#
_cell.length_a   1.000
_cell.length_b   1.000
_cell.length_c   1.000
_cell.angle_alpha   90.00
_cell.angle_beta   90.00
_cell.angle_gamma   90.00
#
_symmetry.space_group_name_H-M   'P 1'
#
loop_
_entity.id
_entity.type
_entity.pdbx_description
1 polymer ?
#
loop_
_entity_poly.entity_id
_entity_poly.type
_entity_poly.pdbx_seq_one_letter_code
_entity_poly.pdbx_strand_id
1 'polypeptide(L)'
;MSSLLSAAAAQVAGQVKIHARTSARAAVVQCHRYSTGSNNSSTPELNKFSAKITQPKSQGASQAMLYATGLKEADMSKAQVGISSVWYEGNPCNMHLNDLSAKVKEGVQKAGLVGYRFNTIGVSDGISMGTSGMSYSLQSRDIIADSIETVMSGQWYDANISLPGCDKNMPGCLIAMGRINRPSLMVYGGTIKPGASACNQGTLDIVSAFQSYGSYLAGTITETQRQDIVRNSCPGAGACGGMYTANTMASAIEAMGMTLPYSSSTPAEYPEKLQECLDAGMAIRNLLENDIKPRDIMPRQAFENAMVLTMILGGSTNAVLHLIAIARSVDVKLTIDDFQSVSSRVPLLADLKPSGKYVMEDVHRIGGTPAILKYLLEEGLIDGNCLTVTGKTMGENLKNVPGLVEGQDVIYPLSKPIKPDGHLCILK
;
A
#
# COMPACT_ATOMS: atom_id res chain seq x y z
N MET A 1 47.59 13.45 -56.14
CA MET A 1 46.68 12.35 -56.54
C MET A 1 45.27 12.81 -56.21
N SER A 2 44.63 13.56 -57.10
CA SER A 2 43.76 13.03 -58.19
C SER A 2 42.53 12.34 -57.56
N SER A 3 41.28 12.74 -57.75
CA SER A 3 40.70 13.65 -58.75
C SER A 3 39.17 13.69 -58.64
N LEU A 4 38.60 14.88 -58.89
CA LEU A 4 37.39 15.21 -59.69
C LEU A 4 35.99 14.81 -59.13
N LEU A 5 35.06 15.74 -58.78
CA LEU A 5 34.29 16.78 -59.55
C LEU A 5 32.91 16.24 -60.02
N SER A 6 31.79 16.96 -60.16
CA SER A 6 31.42 18.39 -60.09
C SER A 6 29.88 18.59 -60.14
N ALA A 7 29.39 19.73 -59.62
CA ALA A 7 28.41 20.70 -60.18
C ALA A 7 26.99 20.23 -60.64
N ALA A 8 25.91 21.03 -60.64
CA ALA A 8 25.76 22.46 -60.86
C ALA A 8 24.40 23.01 -60.34
N ALA A 9 24.34 24.35 -60.23
CA ALA A 9 23.21 25.20 -59.82
C ALA A 9 22.36 25.68 -61.01
N ALA A 10 21.12 26.15 -60.75
CA ALA A 10 20.48 27.24 -61.52
C ALA A 10 19.28 27.87 -60.76
N GLN A 11 19.26 29.21 -60.76
CA GLN A 11 18.24 30.13 -60.25
C GLN A 11 16.92 30.11 -61.05
N VAL A 12 15.80 30.46 -60.40
CA VAL A 12 14.84 31.43 -60.96
C VAL A 12 14.31 32.31 -59.83
N ALA A 13 14.56 33.61 -59.96
CA ALA A 13 13.88 34.67 -59.21
C ALA A 13 12.75 35.23 -60.09
N GLY A 14 11.57 35.43 -59.50
CA GLY A 14 10.44 36.13 -60.11
C GLY A 14 9.65 36.88 -59.04
N GLN A 15 9.80 38.20 -59.01
CA GLN A 15 8.96 39.13 -58.25
C GLN A 15 7.52 39.11 -58.80
N VAL A 16 6.51 39.38 -57.93
CA VAL A 16 5.46 40.40 -58.14
C VAL A 16 4.42 40.40 -57.00
N LYS A 17 4.35 41.55 -56.31
CA LYS A 17 3.23 42.31 -55.70
C LYS A 17 2.23 41.66 -54.71
N ILE A 18 2.46 42.06 -53.45
CA ILE A 18 1.54 42.66 -52.46
C ILE A 18 0.06 42.83 -52.88
N HIS A 19 -0.87 42.24 -52.10
CA HIS A 19 -2.15 42.85 -51.74
C HIS A 19 -2.45 42.62 -50.26
N ALA A 20 -2.65 43.73 -49.54
CA ALA A 20 -3.07 43.77 -48.15
C ALA A 20 -4.53 43.31 -48.01
N ARG A 21 -4.84 42.60 -46.92
CA ARG A 21 -6.14 42.65 -46.25
C ARG A 21 -6.03 42.17 -44.80
N THR A 22 -6.15 43.17 -43.92
CA THR A 22 -6.59 43.10 -42.53
C THR A 22 -7.80 42.19 -42.33
N SER A 23 -7.78 41.31 -41.32
CA SER A 23 -8.83 41.28 -40.28
C SER A 23 -8.42 40.34 -39.15
N ALA A 24 -8.43 40.89 -37.94
CA ALA A 24 -8.35 40.15 -36.70
C ALA A 24 -9.56 39.21 -36.59
N ARG A 25 -9.32 37.94 -36.27
CA ARG A 25 -10.36 37.06 -35.72
C ARG A 25 -10.09 36.87 -34.24
N ALA A 26 -10.92 37.52 -33.44
CA ALA A 26 -11.13 37.20 -32.05
C ALA A 26 -11.55 35.73 -31.94
N ALA A 27 -10.86 34.98 -31.08
CA ALA A 27 -11.28 33.65 -30.70
C ALA A 27 -12.60 33.77 -29.92
N VAL A 28 -13.68 33.25 -30.51
CA VAL A 28 -14.97 33.09 -29.85
C VAL A 28 -14.80 31.97 -28.82
N VAL A 29 -14.82 32.33 -27.54
CA VAL A 29 -14.95 31.40 -26.42
C VAL A 29 -16.36 30.80 -26.50
N GLN A 30 -16.46 29.55 -26.96
CA GLN A 30 -17.69 28.77 -26.83
C GLN A 30 -17.87 28.33 -25.37
N CYS A 31 -18.53 29.16 -24.58
CA CYS A 31 -19.15 28.72 -23.32
C CYS A 31 -20.16 27.62 -23.64
N HIS A 32 -19.81 26.38 -23.34
CA HIS A 32 -20.76 25.28 -23.34
C HIS A 32 -21.75 25.53 -22.19
N ARG A 33 -23.00 25.79 -22.56
CA ARG A 33 -24.12 25.86 -21.62
C ARG A 33 -24.33 24.47 -21.02
N TYR A 34 -24.22 24.37 -19.70
CA TYR A 34 -24.68 23.21 -18.96
C TYR A 34 -26.17 23.01 -19.23
N SER A 35 -26.51 21.96 -19.98
CA SER A 35 -27.88 21.45 -20.07
C SER A 35 -28.21 20.80 -18.73
N THR A 36 -29.15 21.37 -18.00
CA THR A 36 -29.80 20.75 -16.84
C THR A 36 -30.62 19.55 -17.34
N GLY A 37 -29.99 18.39 -17.36
CA GLY A 37 -30.62 17.11 -17.73
C GLY A 37 -31.06 16.33 -16.50
N SER A 38 -32.39 16.26 -16.34
CA SER A 38 -33.20 15.15 -15.78
C SER A 38 -32.73 14.42 -14.52
N ASN A 39 -33.57 14.49 -13.48
CA ASN A 39 -33.70 13.47 -12.45
C ASN A 39 -33.72 12.06 -13.06
N ASN A 40 -32.60 11.34 -12.96
CA ASN A 40 -32.56 9.89 -13.07
C ASN A 40 -32.08 9.38 -11.72
N SER A 41 -33.00 8.83 -10.93
CA SER A 41 -32.66 8.05 -9.73
C SER A 41 -32.12 6.67 -10.14
N SER A 42 -31.15 6.64 -11.06
CA SER A 42 -30.43 5.42 -11.44
C SER A 42 -29.36 5.19 -10.39
N THR A 43 -29.54 4.15 -9.58
CA THR A 43 -28.47 3.59 -8.74
C THR A 43 -27.19 3.47 -9.58
N PRO A 44 -26.02 3.95 -9.11
CA PRO A 44 -24.79 3.90 -9.88
C PRO A 44 -24.48 2.46 -10.31
N GLU A 45 -24.12 2.28 -11.59
CA GLU A 45 -23.72 0.97 -12.12
C GLU A 45 -22.39 0.55 -11.50
N LEU A 46 -22.44 -0.38 -10.54
CA LEU A 46 -21.28 -0.80 -9.77
C LEU A 46 -20.37 -1.78 -10.54
N ASN A 47 -20.90 -2.48 -11.54
CA ASN A 47 -20.23 -3.55 -12.27
C ASN A 47 -19.60 -3.10 -13.61
N LYS A 48 -18.95 -1.93 -13.63
CA LYS A 48 -18.39 -1.27 -14.84
C LYS A 48 -17.49 -2.16 -15.70
N PHE A 49 -16.79 -3.12 -15.10
CA PHE A 49 -15.87 -4.02 -15.77
C PHE A 49 -16.51 -5.39 -15.96
N SER A 50 -17.06 -6.00 -14.91
CA SER A 50 -17.59 -7.35 -14.99
C SER A 50 -18.84 -7.45 -15.87
N ALA A 51 -19.59 -6.34 -16.05
CA ALA A 51 -20.68 -6.27 -17.02
C ALA A 51 -20.26 -6.71 -18.42
N LYS A 52 -18.99 -6.54 -18.80
CA LYS A 52 -18.47 -6.97 -20.11
C LYS A 52 -18.48 -8.47 -20.31
N ILE A 53 -18.47 -9.27 -19.24
CA ILE A 53 -18.52 -10.73 -19.30
C ILE A 53 -19.83 -11.30 -18.76
N THR A 54 -20.63 -10.52 -18.03
CA THR A 54 -21.91 -10.97 -17.47
C THR A 54 -23.13 -10.56 -18.31
N GLN A 55 -23.11 -9.43 -19.01
CA GLN A 55 -24.31 -8.89 -19.68
C GLN A 55 -24.48 -9.26 -21.17
N PRO A 56 -23.45 -9.17 -22.05
CA PRO A 56 -23.63 -9.39 -23.48
C PRO A 56 -23.96 -10.85 -23.82
N LYS A 57 -24.95 -11.07 -24.71
CA LYS A 57 -25.25 -12.42 -25.23
C LYS A 57 -24.05 -13.09 -25.93
N SER A 58 -23.15 -12.29 -26.51
CA SER A 58 -21.91 -12.79 -27.12
C SER A 58 -20.92 -13.38 -26.10
N GLN A 59 -21.14 -13.15 -24.81
CA GLN A 59 -20.30 -13.63 -23.70
C GLN A 59 -20.92 -14.85 -23.00
N GLY A 60 -21.72 -15.64 -23.71
CA GLY A 60 -22.34 -16.85 -23.17
C GLY A 60 -21.34 -17.87 -22.61
N ALA A 61 -20.14 -17.99 -23.21
CA ALA A 61 -19.07 -18.85 -22.67
C ALA A 61 -18.59 -18.37 -21.30
N SER A 62 -18.39 -17.06 -21.13
CA SER A 62 -18.00 -16.44 -19.87
C SER A 62 -19.08 -16.64 -18.79
N GLN A 63 -20.34 -16.41 -19.15
CA GLN A 63 -21.49 -16.66 -18.28
C GLN A 63 -21.58 -18.12 -17.83
N ALA A 64 -21.39 -19.09 -18.75
CA ALA A 64 -21.39 -20.51 -18.42
C ALA A 64 -20.31 -20.88 -17.40
N MET A 65 -19.09 -20.35 -17.58
CA MET A 65 -18.00 -20.53 -16.60
C MET A 65 -18.35 -19.91 -15.25
N LEU A 66 -18.93 -18.71 -15.22
CA LEU A 66 -19.35 -18.04 -13.99
C LEU A 66 -20.45 -18.84 -13.24
N TYR A 67 -21.45 -19.37 -13.96
CA TYR A 67 -22.45 -20.27 -13.37
C TYR A 67 -21.80 -21.50 -12.74
N ALA A 68 -20.79 -22.09 -13.38
CA ALA A 68 -20.07 -23.24 -12.83
C ALA A 68 -19.30 -22.92 -11.53
N THR A 69 -18.95 -21.64 -11.29
CA THR A 69 -18.38 -21.20 -10.00
C THR A 69 -19.41 -21.00 -8.89
N GLY A 70 -20.70 -21.18 -9.18
CA GLY A 70 -21.81 -21.08 -8.23
C GLY A 70 -22.58 -19.76 -8.26
N LEU A 71 -22.34 -18.87 -9.22
CA LEU A 71 -23.16 -17.67 -9.41
C LEU A 71 -24.57 -18.05 -9.87
N LYS A 72 -25.54 -17.23 -9.47
CA LYS A 72 -26.92 -17.28 -9.96
C LYS A 72 -27.18 -16.10 -10.90
N GLU A 73 -28.30 -16.14 -11.61
CA GLU A 73 -28.70 -15.04 -12.50
C GLU A 73 -28.74 -13.69 -11.76
N ALA A 74 -29.26 -13.69 -10.51
CA ALA A 74 -29.29 -12.50 -9.65
C ALA A 74 -27.92 -11.98 -9.21
N ASP A 75 -26.84 -12.76 -9.40
CA ASP A 75 -25.47 -12.33 -9.10
C ASP A 75 -24.77 -11.70 -10.30
N MET A 76 -25.24 -11.95 -11.53
CA MET A 76 -24.61 -11.48 -12.77
C MET A 76 -24.59 -9.95 -12.90
N SER A 77 -25.51 -9.26 -12.21
CA SER A 77 -25.58 -7.80 -12.16
C SER A 77 -24.80 -7.17 -11.00
N LYS A 78 -24.22 -7.98 -10.10
CA LYS A 78 -23.43 -7.48 -8.97
C LYS A 78 -21.99 -7.21 -9.41
N ALA A 79 -21.35 -6.22 -8.80
CA ALA A 79 -19.92 -5.99 -8.99
C ALA A 79 -19.12 -7.17 -8.40
N GLN A 80 -18.07 -7.56 -9.13
CA GLN A 80 -17.16 -8.65 -8.76
C GLN A 80 -15.89 -8.07 -8.15
N VAL A 81 -15.58 -8.48 -6.92
CA VAL A 81 -14.39 -8.04 -6.17
C VAL A 81 -13.36 -9.16 -6.20
N GLY A 82 -12.20 -8.87 -6.78
CA GLY A 82 -11.01 -9.71 -6.67
C GLY A 82 -10.41 -9.58 -5.27
N ILE A 83 -10.24 -10.70 -4.57
CA ILE A 83 -9.63 -10.74 -3.23
C ILE A 83 -8.27 -11.41 -3.37
N SER A 84 -7.21 -10.60 -3.45
CA SER A 84 -5.84 -11.03 -3.74
C SER A 84 -5.03 -11.24 -2.46
N SER A 85 -5.02 -12.46 -1.94
CA SER A 85 -4.16 -12.81 -0.81
C SER A 85 -2.74 -13.15 -1.26
N VAL A 86 -1.79 -13.04 -0.34
CA VAL A 86 -0.40 -13.48 -0.52
C VAL A 86 -0.09 -14.62 0.45
N TRP A 87 -1.00 -15.59 0.55
CA TRP A 87 -0.91 -16.70 1.50
C TRP A 87 0.04 -17.80 1.03
N TYR A 88 0.80 -18.35 1.97
CA TYR A 88 1.52 -19.62 1.87
C TYR A 88 1.96 -20.06 3.27
N GLU A 89 2.13 -21.36 3.49
CA GLU A 89 2.33 -21.93 4.84
C GLU A 89 3.74 -21.71 5.40
N GLY A 90 4.76 -21.69 4.53
CA GLY A 90 6.18 -21.67 4.92
C GLY A 90 6.70 -20.35 5.49
N ASN A 91 5.84 -19.41 5.89
CA ASN A 91 6.24 -18.14 6.49
C ASN A 91 5.18 -17.65 7.49
N PRO A 92 5.57 -17.32 8.75
CA PRO A 92 4.62 -16.79 9.74
C PRO A 92 3.94 -15.50 9.28
N CYS A 93 4.60 -14.70 8.44
CA CYS A 93 4.01 -13.46 7.92
C CYS A 93 2.78 -13.69 7.04
N ASN A 94 2.62 -14.89 6.47
CA ASN A 94 1.65 -15.17 5.42
C ASN A 94 0.70 -16.33 5.72
N MET A 95 1.04 -17.22 6.66
CA MET A 95 0.33 -18.49 6.88
C MET A 95 -1.15 -18.33 7.27
N HIS A 96 -1.54 -17.20 7.87
CA HIS A 96 -2.91 -16.88 8.30
C HIS A 96 -3.74 -16.14 7.24
N LEU A 97 -3.12 -15.66 6.15
CA LEU A 97 -3.78 -14.79 5.18
C LEU A 97 -4.92 -15.48 4.41
N ASN A 98 -4.93 -16.81 4.33
CA ASN A 98 -6.02 -17.56 3.71
C ASN A 98 -7.32 -17.46 4.52
N ASP A 99 -7.19 -17.49 5.85
CA ASP A 99 -8.32 -17.36 6.78
C ASP A 99 -8.85 -15.93 6.78
N LEU A 100 -7.95 -14.94 6.78
CA LEU A 100 -8.31 -13.53 6.61
C LEU A 100 -9.03 -13.28 5.27
N SER A 101 -8.52 -13.87 4.18
CA SER A 101 -9.12 -13.81 2.84
C SER A 101 -10.55 -14.38 2.82
N ALA A 102 -10.80 -15.45 3.57
CA ALA A 102 -12.15 -15.99 3.75
C ALA A 102 -13.08 -14.99 4.45
N LYS A 103 -12.59 -14.29 5.50
CA LYS A 103 -13.36 -13.23 6.18
C LYS A 103 -13.62 -12.01 5.31
N VAL A 104 -12.66 -11.59 4.48
CA VAL A 104 -12.90 -10.55 3.46
C VAL A 104 -14.01 -10.96 2.51
N LYS A 105 -14.02 -12.21 2.04
CA LYS A 105 -15.09 -12.72 1.18
C LYS A 105 -16.46 -12.66 1.86
N GLU A 106 -16.54 -13.05 3.15
CA GLU A 106 -17.77 -12.91 3.93
C GLU A 106 -18.25 -11.45 3.98
N GLY A 107 -17.34 -10.49 4.24
CA GLY A 107 -17.64 -9.06 4.25
C GLY A 107 -18.16 -8.55 2.90
N VAL A 108 -17.47 -8.89 1.81
CA VAL A 108 -17.86 -8.53 0.43
C VAL A 108 -19.25 -9.06 0.09
N GLN A 109 -19.56 -10.31 0.44
CA GLN A 109 -20.87 -10.90 0.19
C GLN A 109 -21.98 -10.25 1.01
N LYS A 110 -21.72 -9.92 2.29
CA LYS A 110 -22.64 -9.15 3.15
C LYS A 110 -22.92 -7.77 2.59
N ALA A 111 -21.95 -7.15 1.93
CA ALA A 111 -22.11 -5.89 1.22
C ALA A 111 -22.90 -6.04 -0.10
N GLY A 112 -23.41 -7.21 -0.45
CA GLY A 112 -24.20 -7.43 -1.67
C GLY A 112 -23.36 -7.49 -2.96
N LEU A 113 -22.07 -7.77 -2.84
CA LEU A 113 -21.14 -7.93 -3.96
C LEU A 113 -20.74 -9.41 -4.14
N VAL A 114 -20.09 -9.74 -5.26
CA VAL A 114 -19.52 -11.07 -5.50
C VAL A 114 -18.03 -11.05 -5.14
N GLY A 115 -17.60 -11.90 -4.20
CA GLY A 115 -16.20 -12.02 -3.81
C GLY A 115 -15.50 -13.23 -4.43
N TYR A 116 -14.49 -13.00 -5.25
CA TYR A 116 -13.63 -14.04 -5.82
C TYR A 116 -12.22 -13.96 -5.24
N ARG A 117 -11.88 -14.95 -4.41
CA ARG A 117 -10.55 -15.08 -3.83
C ARG A 117 -9.59 -15.68 -4.86
N PHE A 118 -8.42 -15.07 -4.99
CA PHE A 118 -7.27 -15.64 -5.67
C PHE A 118 -6.01 -15.32 -4.86
N ASN A 119 -4.91 -15.98 -5.19
CA ASN A 119 -3.67 -15.88 -4.43
C ASN A 119 -2.48 -15.63 -5.35
N THR A 120 -1.49 -14.87 -4.88
CA THR A 120 -0.19 -14.72 -5.55
C THR A 120 0.96 -15.20 -4.66
N ILE A 121 2.16 -15.23 -5.21
CA ILE A 121 3.37 -15.71 -4.53
C ILE A 121 3.89 -14.72 -3.50
N GLY A 122 4.75 -15.19 -2.60
CA GLY A 122 5.55 -14.36 -1.71
C GLY A 122 6.86 -15.07 -1.35
N VAL A 123 7.81 -14.31 -0.79
CA VAL A 123 9.09 -14.84 -0.30
C VAL A 123 9.32 -14.33 1.11
N SER A 124 9.84 -15.19 1.99
CA SER A 124 10.20 -14.79 3.36
C SER A 124 11.60 -14.18 3.38
N ASP A 125 11.68 -12.87 3.61
CA ASP A 125 12.94 -12.17 3.84
C ASP A 125 13.68 -12.73 5.06
N GLY A 126 12.94 -13.09 6.12
CA GLY A 126 13.52 -13.67 7.33
C GLY A 126 14.24 -15.00 7.08
N ILE A 127 13.65 -15.90 6.28
CA ILE A 127 14.23 -17.21 5.97
C ILE A 127 15.35 -17.12 4.93
N SER A 128 15.20 -16.26 3.92
CA SER A 128 16.17 -16.16 2.82
C SER A 128 17.45 -15.41 3.18
N MET A 129 17.44 -14.65 4.28
CA MET A 129 18.57 -13.86 4.78
C MET A 129 19.85 -14.70 4.92
N GLY A 130 20.97 -14.20 4.41
CA GLY A 130 22.27 -14.88 4.47
C GLY A 130 22.47 -16.00 3.45
N THR A 131 21.55 -16.17 2.48
CA THR A 131 21.65 -17.20 1.42
C THR A 131 21.48 -16.60 0.02
N SER A 132 21.77 -17.37 -1.03
CA SER A 132 21.52 -16.98 -2.43
C SER A 132 20.03 -16.72 -2.73
N GLY A 133 19.13 -17.27 -1.90
CA GLY A 133 17.69 -17.04 -1.99
C GLY A 133 17.28 -15.57 -1.84
N MET A 134 18.08 -14.75 -1.13
CA MET A 134 17.80 -13.31 -0.96
C MET A 134 17.75 -12.56 -2.29
N SER A 135 18.43 -13.07 -3.33
CA SER A 135 18.37 -12.51 -4.70
C SER A 135 16.96 -12.53 -5.31
N TYR A 136 16.08 -13.38 -4.79
CA TYR A 136 14.68 -13.51 -5.23
C TYR A 136 13.71 -12.69 -4.37
N SER A 137 14.17 -11.94 -3.37
CA SER A 137 13.31 -11.11 -2.52
C SER A 137 12.73 -9.91 -3.28
N LEU A 138 13.55 -8.91 -3.65
CA LEU A 138 13.04 -7.64 -4.18
C LEU A 138 12.19 -7.81 -5.44
N GLN A 139 12.63 -8.68 -6.36
CA GLN A 139 11.92 -8.96 -7.62
C GLN A 139 10.53 -9.60 -7.39
N SER A 140 10.29 -10.24 -6.23
CA SER A 140 8.96 -10.78 -5.91
C SER A 140 7.90 -9.69 -5.81
N ARG A 141 8.28 -8.45 -5.47
CA ARG A 141 7.39 -7.27 -5.51
C ARG A 141 6.76 -7.11 -6.89
N ASP A 142 7.57 -7.20 -7.94
CA ASP A 142 7.13 -6.97 -9.31
C ASP A 142 6.32 -8.16 -9.82
N ILE A 143 6.69 -9.40 -9.48
CA ILE A 143 5.87 -10.59 -9.78
C ILE A 143 4.50 -10.49 -9.12
N ILE A 144 4.42 -10.04 -7.86
CA ILE A 144 3.15 -9.83 -7.15
C ILE A 144 2.30 -8.79 -7.89
N ALA A 145 2.91 -7.69 -8.30
CA ALA A 145 2.22 -6.64 -9.05
C ALA A 145 1.64 -7.18 -10.36
N ASP A 146 2.48 -7.87 -11.15
CA ASP A 146 2.12 -8.43 -12.45
C ASP A 146 1.05 -9.54 -12.31
N SER A 147 1.12 -10.34 -11.24
CA SER A 147 0.13 -11.38 -10.94
C SER A 147 -1.26 -10.80 -10.68
N ILE A 148 -1.35 -9.77 -9.83
CA ILE A 148 -2.63 -9.13 -9.50
C ILE A 148 -3.18 -8.39 -10.73
N GLU A 149 -2.33 -7.67 -11.48
CA GLU A 149 -2.68 -7.02 -12.73
C GLU A 149 -3.25 -8.00 -13.77
N THR A 150 -2.62 -9.16 -13.91
CA THR A 150 -3.06 -10.23 -14.82
C THR A 150 -4.46 -10.73 -14.46
N VAL A 151 -4.69 -11.11 -13.19
CA VAL A 151 -5.99 -11.65 -12.78
C VAL A 151 -7.08 -10.59 -12.86
N MET A 152 -6.83 -9.39 -12.34
CA MET A 152 -7.83 -8.32 -12.37
C MET A 152 -8.23 -7.92 -13.79
N SER A 153 -7.27 -7.88 -14.72
CA SER A 153 -7.54 -7.54 -16.11
C SER A 153 -8.19 -8.68 -16.87
N GLY A 154 -7.68 -9.91 -16.72
CA GLY A 154 -8.19 -11.10 -17.40
C GLY A 154 -9.60 -11.49 -16.96
N GLN A 155 -9.92 -11.32 -15.68
CA GLN A 155 -11.20 -11.71 -15.09
C GLN A 155 -12.23 -10.57 -15.04
N TRP A 156 -11.89 -9.36 -15.50
CA TRP A 156 -12.78 -8.20 -15.50
C TRP A 156 -13.36 -7.81 -14.13
N TYR A 157 -12.67 -8.09 -13.02
CA TYR A 157 -13.14 -7.72 -11.68
C TYR A 157 -13.24 -6.21 -11.48
N ASP A 158 -14.33 -5.73 -10.87
CA ASP A 158 -14.64 -4.31 -10.73
C ASP A 158 -13.79 -3.61 -9.66
N ALA A 159 -13.37 -4.35 -8.64
CA ALA A 159 -12.60 -3.83 -7.51
C ALA A 159 -11.65 -4.87 -6.93
N ASN A 160 -10.65 -4.43 -6.15
CA ASN A 160 -9.66 -5.31 -5.54
C ASN A 160 -9.47 -5.06 -4.03
N ILE A 161 -9.47 -6.12 -3.25
CA ILE A 161 -8.99 -6.10 -1.86
C ILE A 161 -7.75 -6.99 -1.79
N SER A 162 -6.59 -6.42 -1.48
CA SER A 162 -5.36 -7.21 -1.32
C SER A 162 -5.06 -7.48 0.15
N LEU A 163 -4.57 -8.70 0.44
CA LEU A 163 -4.11 -9.12 1.76
C LEU A 163 -2.62 -9.50 1.73
N PRO A 164 -1.70 -8.51 1.75
CA PRO A 164 -0.27 -8.75 1.92
C PRO A 164 0.11 -8.88 3.41
N GLY A 165 1.16 -9.67 3.69
CA GLY A 165 1.63 -9.88 5.06
C GLY A 165 3.14 -9.76 5.27
N CYS A 166 3.95 -9.81 4.20
CA CYS A 166 5.41 -9.72 4.29
C CYS A 166 5.97 -8.55 3.47
N ASP A 167 7.16 -8.12 3.85
CA ASP A 167 7.96 -6.99 3.33
C ASP A 167 7.61 -6.54 1.90
N LYS A 168 7.91 -7.35 0.88
CA LYS A 168 7.72 -7.00 -0.55
C LYS A 168 6.28 -7.09 -1.05
N ASN A 169 5.39 -7.71 -0.28
CA ASN A 169 4.00 -7.95 -0.68
C ASN A 169 3.22 -6.63 -0.76
N MET A 170 3.30 -5.81 0.28
CA MET A 170 2.58 -4.53 0.38
C MET A 170 2.84 -3.62 -0.84
N PRO A 171 4.10 -3.30 -1.20
CA PRO A 171 4.35 -2.49 -2.39
C PRO A 171 3.93 -3.17 -3.69
N GLY A 172 4.04 -4.50 -3.82
CA GLY A 172 3.56 -5.22 -5.00
C GLY A 172 2.06 -5.04 -5.22
N CYS A 173 1.26 -5.17 -4.15
CA CYS A 173 -0.18 -4.94 -4.19
C CYS A 173 -0.52 -3.49 -4.61
N LEU A 174 0.15 -2.49 -4.03
CA LEU A 174 -0.11 -1.08 -4.35
C LEU A 174 0.29 -0.71 -5.78
N ILE A 175 1.39 -1.28 -6.29
CA ILE A 175 1.78 -1.10 -7.69
C ILE A 175 0.68 -1.63 -8.61
N ALA A 176 0.16 -2.85 -8.38
CA ALA A 176 -0.94 -3.39 -9.17
C ALA A 176 -2.20 -2.51 -9.11
N MET A 177 -2.60 -2.08 -7.91
CA MET A 177 -3.75 -1.19 -7.73
C MET A 177 -3.60 0.11 -8.54
N GLY A 178 -2.41 0.74 -8.51
CA GLY A 178 -2.14 1.96 -9.26
C GLY A 178 -2.17 1.78 -10.78
N ARG A 179 -1.65 0.65 -11.29
CA ARG A 179 -1.67 0.30 -12.72
C ARG A 179 -3.09 0.02 -13.23
N ILE A 180 -3.85 -0.80 -12.51
CA ILE A 180 -5.22 -1.18 -12.88
C ILE A 180 -6.19 0.00 -12.70
N ASN A 181 -5.96 0.82 -11.67
CA ASN A 181 -6.76 1.96 -11.26
C ASN A 181 -8.27 1.68 -11.19
N ARG A 182 -8.64 0.58 -10.51
CA ARG A 182 -10.02 0.24 -10.13
C ARG A 182 -10.18 0.42 -8.61
N PRO A 183 -11.40 0.68 -8.08
CA PRO A 183 -11.62 0.80 -6.64
C PRO A 183 -10.89 -0.30 -5.88
N SER A 184 -9.98 0.09 -4.98
CA SER A 184 -9.10 -0.86 -4.30
C SER A 184 -8.74 -0.40 -2.90
N LEU A 185 -8.51 -1.36 -2.01
CA LEU A 185 -7.92 -1.12 -0.70
C LEU A 185 -7.00 -2.29 -0.29
N MET A 186 -6.06 -2.01 0.60
CA MET A 186 -5.18 -3.02 1.20
C MET A 186 -5.63 -3.31 2.64
N VAL A 187 -5.63 -4.59 3.01
CA VAL A 187 -5.76 -5.07 4.40
C VAL A 187 -4.42 -5.69 4.79
N TYR A 188 -3.66 -5.04 5.66
CA TYR A 188 -2.40 -5.60 6.13
C TYR A 188 -2.65 -6.83 7.00
N GLY A 189 -1.88 -7.90 6.80
CA GLY A 189 -1.97 -9.13 7.59
C GLY A 189 -1.73 -8.96 9.10
N GLY A 190 -1.07 -7.88 9.51
CA GLY A 190 -0.79 -7.58 10.92
C GLY A 190 0.60 -8.04 11.36
N THR A 191 1.10 -7.38 12.41
CA THR A 191 2.39 -7.71 13.03
C THR A 191 2.29 -9.00 13.87
N ILE A 192 3.39 -9.74 13.97
CA ILE A 192 3.56 -10.83 14.93
C ILE A 192 3.62 -10.25 16.35
N LYS A 193 3.13 -11.00 17.33
CA LYS A 193 3.38 -10.72 18.75
C LYS A 193 4.85 -10.99 19.07
N PRO A 194 5.45 -10.24 20.02
CA PRO A 194 6.81 -10.54 20.45
C PRO A 194 6.89 -11.90 21.14
N GLY A 195 8.03 -12.56 20.95
CA GLY A 195 8.38 -13.80 21.62
C GLY A 195 8.83 -13.59 23.07
N ALA A 196 8.92 -14.68 23.83
CA ALA A 196 9.38 -14.67 25.22
C ALA A 196 10.42 -15.76 25.46
N SER A 197 11.60 -15.38 25.95
CA SER A 197 12.65 -16.33 26.31
C SER A 197 12.28 -17.17 27.53
N ALA A 198 12.53 -18.48 27.49
CA ALA A 198 12.42 -19.35 28.66
C ALA A 198 13.66 -19.27 29.57
N CYS A 199 14.73 -18.61 29.12
CA CYS A 199 16.01 -18.45 29.82
C CYS A 199 16.25 -17.01 30.32
N ASN A 200 15.19 -16.24 30.60
CA ASN A 200 15.24 -14.86 31.11
C ASN A 200 15.98 -13.84 30.21
N GLN A 201 15.94 -14.00 28.88
CA GLN A 201 16.45 -12.99 27.93
C GLN A 201 15.43 -11.89 27.59
N GLY A 202 14.29 -11.85 28.28
CA GLY A 202 13.22 -10.89 28.03
C GLY A 202 12.47 -11.13 26.72
N THR A 203 11.99 -10.05 26.14
CA THR A 203 11.16 -10.01 24.93
C THR A 203 12.00 -10.26 23.67
N LEU A 204 11.62 -11.27 22.88
CA LEU A 204 12.34 -11.71 21.68
C LEU A 204 11.62 -11.28 20.40
N ASP A 205 12.39 -11.13 19.32
CA ASP A 205 11.91 -10.97 17.96
C ASP A 205 12.87 -11.61 16.94
N ILE A 206 12.57 -11.55 15.65
CA ILE A 206 13.44 -12.16 14.62
C ILE A 206 14.89 -11.61 14.65
N VAL A 207 15.09 -10.35 15.05
CA VAL A 207 16.43 -9.80 15.21
C VAL A 207 17.17 -10.42 16.39
N SER A 208 16.47 -10.79 17.46
CA SER A 208 17.07 -11.59 18.55
C SER A 208 17.63 -12.90 18.00
N ALA A 209 16.90 -13.60 17.13
CA ALA A 209 17.40 -14.82 16.47
C ALA A 209 18.62 -14.55 15.58
N PHE A 210 18.63 -13.47 14.78
CA PHE A 210 19.79 -13.09 13.97
C PHE A 210 21.02 -12.77 14.81
N GLN A 211 20.86 -11.99 15.88
CA GLN A 211 21.95 -11.59 16.77
C GLN A 211 22.48 -12.77 17.61
N SER A 212 21.64 -13.78 17.89
CA SER A 212 22.00 -14.91 18.74
C SER A 212 23.24 -15.67 18.25
N TYR A 213 23.45 -15.78 16.94
CA TYR A 213 24.64 -16.45 16.40
C TYR A 213 25.92 -15.66 16.68
N GLY A 214 25.90 -14.33 16.50
CA GLY A 214 27.02 -13.46 16.83
C GLY A 214 27.35 -13.49 18.33
N SER A 215 26.33 -13.42 19.19
CA SER A 215 26.48 -13.53 20.64
C SER A 215 27.07 -14.87 21.08
N TYR A 216 26.66 -15.96 20.43
CA TYR A 216 27.23 -17.29 20.68
C TYR A 216 28.71 -17.36 20.30
N LEU A 217 29.08 -16.85 19.11
CA LEU A 217 30.49 -16.80 18.68
C LEU A 217 31.35 -15.92 19.59
N ALA A 218 30.78 -14.84 20.14
CA ALA A 218 31.44 -13.98 21.11
C ALA A 218 31.53 -14.58 22.52
N GLY A 219 30.92 -15.74 22.77
CA GLY A 219 30.88 -16.39 24.09
C GLY A 219 30.00 -15.67 25.11
N THR A 220 29.14 -14.73 24.69
CA THR A 220 28.24 -13.99 25.58
C THR A 220 26.97 -14.77 25.91
N ILE A 221 26.61 -15.75 25.07
CA ILE A 221 25.53 -16.72 25.34
C ILE A 221 25.99 -18.15 25.06
N THR A 222 25.38 -19.11 25.75
CA THR A 222 25.56 -20.55 25.52
C THR A 222 24.72 -21.05 24.34
N GLU A 223 25.04 -22.24 23.81
CA GLU A 223 24.22 -22.90 22.78
C GLU A 223 22.78 -23.14 23.25
N THR A 224 22.58 -23.46 24.54
CA THR A 224 21.24 -23.62 25.13
C THR A 224 20.46 -22.32 25.07
N GLN A 225 21.08 -21.19 25.45
CA GLN A 225 20.45 -19.87 25.35
C GLN A 225 20.19 -19.47 23.89
N ARG A 226 21.12 -19.77 22.98
CA ARG A 226 20.93 -19.52 21.53
C ARG A 226 19.72 -20.28 21.00
N GLN A 227 19.58 -21.57 21.34
CA GLN A 227 18.44 -22.40 20.94
C GLN A 227 17.12 -21.94 21.55
N ASP A 228 17.13 -21.49 22.80
CA ASP A 228 15.97 -20.85 23.44
C ASP A 228 15.50 -19.63 22.64
N ILE A 229 16.43 -18.74 22.28
CA ILE A 229 16.13 -17.56 21.46
C ILE A 229 15.51 -17.97 20.12
N VAL A 230 16.14 -18.92 19.40
CA VAL A 230 15.66 -19.37 18.09
C VAL A 230 14.25 -19.96 18.16
N ARG A 231 13.96 -20.79 19.17
CA ARG A 231 12.65 -21.46 19.30
C ARG A 231 11.52 -20.52 19.69
N ASN A 232 11.84 -19.44 20.40
CA ASN A 232 10.83 -18.58 21.01
C ASN A 232 10.72 -17.19 20.36
N SER A 233 11.51 -16.87 19.32
CA SER A 233 11.48 -15.54 18.67
C SER A 233 10.24 -15.28 17.81
N CYS A 234 9.61 -16.32 17.27
CA CYS A 234 8.47 -16.23 16.36
C CYS A 234 7.29 -17.05 16.90
N PRO A 235 6.47 -16.50 17.81
CA PRO A 235 5.47 -17.27 18.57
C PRO A 235 4.22 -17.66 17.77
N GLY A 236 4.00 -17.07 16.59
CA GLY A 236 2.75 -17.25 15.84
C GLY A 236 2.72 -16.51 14.50
N ALA A 237 1.51 -16.17 14.05
CA ALA A 237 1.30 -15.51 12.77
C ALA A 237 1.60 -14.00 12.82
N GLY A 238 2.00 -13.44 11.68
CA GLY A 238 2.21 -12.01 11.49
C GLY A 238 3.62 -11.64 11.00
N ALA A 239 3.76 -10.42 10.50
CA ALA A 239 5.03 -9.91 10.00
C ALA A 239 6.01 -9.58 11.14
N CYS A 240 7.28 -9.35 10.81
CA CYS A 240 8.33 -9.04 11.79
C CYS A 240 7.94 -7.82 12.67
N GLY A 241 8.09 -7.96 14.00
CA GLY A 241 7.49 -7.04 14.98
C GLY A 241 8.05 -5.62 15.07
N GLY A 242 9.31 -5.42 14.72
CA GLY A 242 9.94 -4.09 14.72
C GLY A 242 9.48 -3.23 13.53
N MET A 243 9.97 -1.99 13.48
CA MET A 243 9.80 -1.06 12.36
C MET A 243 10.72 -1.40 11.17
N TYR A 244 10.73 -2.68 10.79
CA TYR A 244 11.34 -3.16 9.55
C TYR A 244 10.44 -2.80 8.36
N THR A 245 10.80 -3.24 7.15
CA THR A 245 10.07 -2.83 5.94
C THR A 245 8.58 -3.18 5.99
N ALA A 246 8.18 -4.31 6.58
CA ALA A 246 6.78 -4.71 6.61
C ALA A 246 5.90 -3.70 7.35
N ASN A 247 6.23 -3.41 8.61
CA ASN A 247 5.53 -2.41 9.42
C ASN A 247 5.74 -0.99 8.88
N THR A 248 6.93 -0.66 8.35
CA THR A 248 7.17 0.63 7.70
C THR A 248 6.22 0.86 6.54
N MET A 249 6.11 -0.11 5.62
CA MET A 249 5.24 -0.01 4.46
C MET A 249 3.77 -0.04 4.86
N ALA A 250 3.37 -0.87 5.83
CA ALA A 250 2.00 -0.89 6.32
C ALA A 250 1.59 0.49 6.87
N SER A 251 2.41 1.09 7.75
CA SER A 251 2.16 2.41 8.31
C SER A 251 2.17 3.51 7.24
N ALA A 252 3.15 3.47 6.32
CA ALA A 252 3.22 4.42 5.20
C ALA A 252 1.98 4.35 4.29
N ILE A 253 1.45 3.15 4.03
CA ILE A 253 0.25 2.95 3.19
C ILE A 253 -1.03 3.40 3.92
N GLU A 254 -1.10 3.23 5.24
CA GLU A 254 -2.18 3.81 6.04
C GLU A 254 -2.13 5.34 6.01
N ALA A 255 -0.94 5.95 6.10
CA ALA A 255 -0.75 7.40 5.96
C ALA A 255 -1.07 7.93 4.55
N MET A 256 -0.92 7.09 3.50
CA MET A 256 -1.42 7.40 2.15
C MET A 256 -2.94 7.29 2.04
N GLY A 257 -3.62 6.68 3.01
CA GLY A 257 -5.07 6.44 2.97
C GLY A 257 -5.49 5.20 2.20
N MET A 258 -4.58 4.27 1.90
CA MET A 258 -4.87 3.05 1.11
C MET A 258 -5.25 1.83 1.96
N THR A 259 -5.34 1.99 3.28
CA THR A 259 -5.92 1.00 4.22
C THR A 259 -7.01 1.64 5.06
N LEU A 260 -7.87 0.82 5.67
CA LEU A 260 -8.71 1.30 6.76
C LEU A 260 -7.82 1.76 7.94
N PRO A 261 -8.29 2.72 8.77
CA PRO A 261 -7.60 3.09 9.99
C PRO A 261 -7.33 1.87 10.87
N TYR A 262 -6.18 1.87 11.56
CA TYR A 262 -5.64 0.80 12.40
C TYR A 262 -5.04 -0.41 11.68
N SER A 263 -5.26 -0.57 10.36
CA SER A 263 -4.80 -1.74 9.59
C SER A 263 -3.33 -2.07 9.83
N SER A 264 -2.48 -1.05 9.85
CA SER A 264 -1.02 -1.19 10.01
C SER A 264 -0.56 -1.55 11.42
N SER A 265 -1.38 -1.28 12.43
CA SER A 265 -1.00 -1.45 13.85
C SER A 265 -1.65 -2.66 14.51
N THR A 266 -2.84 -3.09 14.07
CA THR A 266 -3.53 -4.25 14.64
C THR A 266 -2.73 -5.54 14.44
N PRO A 267 -2.31 -6.25 15.52
CA PRO A 267 -1.56 -7.49 15.39
C PRO A 267 -2.36 -8.59 14.67
N ALA A 268 -1.67 -9.53 14.05
CA ALA A 268 -2.26 -10.54 13.17
C ALA A 268 -3.31 -11.43 13.87
N GLU A 269 -3.08 -11.75 15.14
CA GLU A 269 -3.92 -12.65 15.93
C GLU A 269 -4.95 -11.93 16.80
N TYR A 270 -5.06 -10.62 16.69
CA TYR A 270 -6.04 -9.84 17.45
C TYR A 270 -7.41 -9.92 16.74
N PRO A 271 -8.53 -10.05 17.48
CA PRO A 271 -9.87 -10.18 16.90
C PRO A 271 -10.26 -8.99 16.01
N GLU A 272 -9.72 -7.81 16.29
CA GLU A 272 -9.90 -6.59 15.50
C GLU A 272 -9.42 -6.76 14.05
N LYS A 273 -8.43 -7.63 13.78
CA LYS A 273 -7.97 -7.93 12.42
C LYS A 273 -9.04 -8.69 11.62
N LEU A 274 -9.75 -9.60 12.27
CA LEU A 274 -10.88 -10.31 11.65
C LEU A 274 -12.05 -9.36 11.39
N GLN A 275 -12.29 -8.42 12.31
CA GLN A 275 -13.32 -7.39 12.14
C GLN A 275 -12.99 -6.46 10.96
N GLU A 276 -11.75 -5.99 10.84
CA GLU A 276 -11.29 -5.20 9.69
C GLU A 276 -11.53 -5.94 8.36
N CYS A 277 -11.25 -7.26 8.31
CA CYS A 277 -11.49 -8.07 7.13
C CYS A 277 -12.98 -8.08 6.73
N LEU A 278 -13.89 -8.14 7.72
CA LEU A 278 -15.34 -8.05 7.45
C LEU A 278 -15.73 -6.64 6.97
N ASP A 279 -15.19 -5.60 7.61
CA ASP A 279 -15.50 -4.20 7.32
C ASP A 279 -15.00 -3.77 5.92
N ALA A 280 -13.93 -4.41 5.43
CA ALA A 280 -13.39 -4.19 4.08
C ALA A 280 -14.45 -4.37 2.97
N GLY A 281 -15.47 -5.22 3.20
CA GLY A 281 -16.57 -5.41 2.25
C GLY A 281 -17.45 -4.16 2.07
N MET A 282 -17.80 -3.48 3.16
CA MET A 282 -18.55 -2.22 3.07
C MET A 282 -17.68 -1.08 2.58
N ALA A 283 -16.40 -1.06 2.96
CA ALA A 283 -15.44 -0.07 2.47
C ALA A 283 -15.29 -0.17 0.93
N ILE A 284 -15.06 -1.36 0.38
CA ILE A 284 -14.91 -1.51 -1.08
C ILE A 284 -16.20 -1.18 -1.84
N ARG A 285 -17.37 -1.48 -1.25
CA ARG A 285 -18.66 -1.07 -1.80
C ARG A 285 -18.79 0.44 -1.87
N ASN A 286 -18.44 1.15 -0.80
CA ASN A 286 -18.45 2.61 -0.78
C ASN A 286 -17.52 3.20 -1.85
N LEU A 287 -16.33 2.60 -2.06
CA LEU A 287 -15.43 3.03 -3.14
C LEU A 287 -16.01 2.78 -4.53
N LEU A 288 -16.71 1.67 -4.74
CA LEU A 288 -17.43 1.38 -5.99
C LEU A 288 -18.56 2.38 -6.23
N GLU A 289 -19.39 2.66 -5.22
CA GLU A 289 -20.52 3.59 -5.30
C GLU A 289 -20.08 5.02 -5.63
N ASN A 290 -18.94 5.45 -5.09
CA ASN A 290 -18.37 6.78 -5.32
C ASN A 290 -17.31 6.82 -6.44
N ASP A 291 -17.05 5.70 -7.10
CA ASP A 291 -15.97 5.53 -8.09
C ASP A 291 -14.60 6.04 -7.63
N ILE A 292 -14.28 5.87 -6.35
CA ILE A 292 -13.00 6.30 -5.77
C ILE A 292 -11.94 5.25 -6.12
N LYS A 293 -10.89 5.70 -6.82
CA LYS A 293 -9.84 4.83 -7.36
C LYS A 293 -8.47 5.15 -6.71
N PRO A 294 -7.50 4.25 -6.83
CA PRO A 294 -6.14 4.44 -6.29
C PRO A 294 -5.49 5.77 -6.66
N ARG A 295 -5.66 6.27 -7.89
CA ARG A 295 -5.11 7.57 -8.31
C ARG A 295 -5.80 8.79 -7.67
N ASP A 296 -7.02 8.63 -7.17
CA ASP A 296 -7.74 9.66 -6.42
C ASP A 296 -7.24 9.74 -4.96
N ILE A 297 -6.76 8.61 -4.42
CA ILE A 297 -6.28 8.45 -3.03
C ILE A 297 -4.78 8.71 -2.91
N MET A 298 -3.99 8.47 -3.96
CA MET A 298 -2.54 8.61 -3.96
C MET A 298 -2.06 9.85 -4.76
N PRO A 299 -2.51 11.08 -4.46
CA PRO A 299 -1.86 12.27 -5.00
C PRO A 299 -0.49 12.47 -4.35
N ARG A 300 0.29 13.43 -4.86
CA ARG A 300 1.63 13.73 -4.33
C ARG A 300 1.64 13.96 -2.81
N GLN A 301 0.61 14.60 -2.27
CA GLN A 301 0.46 14.89 -0.84
C GLN A 301 0.32 13.61 0.01
N ALA A 302 -0.31 12.56 -0.49
CA ALA A 302 -0.38 11.28 0.22
C ALA A 302 1.01 10.65 0.39
N PHE A 303 1.86 10.74 -0.64
CA PHE A 303 3.26 10.30 -0.53
C PHE A 303 4.07 11.16 0.46
N GLU A 304 3.77 12.46 0.56
CA GLU A 304 4.38 13.33 1.58
C GLU A 304 4.02 12.86 2.99
N ASN A 305 2.73 12.60 3.25
CA ASN A 305 2.27 12.05 4.54
C ASN A 305 2.97 10.72 4.87
N ALA A 306 3.12 9.85 3.87
CA ALA A 306 3.81 8.58 4.02
C ALA A 306 5.29 8.74 4.37
N MET A 307 6.00 9.67 3.71
CA MET A 307 7.40 9.98 4.02
C MET A 307 7.54 10.59 5.41
N VAL A 308 6.65 11.52 5.80
CA VAL A 308 6.63 12.12 7.14
C VAL A 308 6.50 11.04 8.20
N LEU A 309 5.48 10.17 8.09
CA LEU A 309 5.30 9.09 9.07
C LEU A 309 6.48 8.11 9.08
N THR A 310 7.09 7.84 7.93
CA THR A 310 8.31 7.01 7.83
C THR A 310 9.46 7.60 8.65
N MET A 311 9.68 8.92 8.60
CA MET A 311 10.73 9.58 9.40
C MET A 311 10.40 9.56 10.90
N ILE A 312 9.16 9.89 11.26
CA ILE A 312 8.66 9.91 12.64
C ILE A 312 8.86 8.55 13.31
N LEU A 313 8.59 7.46 12.59
CA LEU A 313 8.65 6.09 13.09
C LEU A 313 10.03 5.44 13.02
N GLY A 314 11.02 6.06 12.36
CA GLY A 314 12.31 5.39 12.14
C GLY A 314 12.23 4.25 11.11
N GLY A 315 11.37 4.41 10.09
CA GLY A 315 11.06 3.38 9.11
C GLY A 315 12.20 2.95 8.19
N SER A 316 12.20 1.68 7.78
CA SER A 316 13.22 1.07 6.92
C SER A 316 13.60 1.91 5.68
N THR A 317 14.89 1.92 5.34
CA THR A 317 15.44 2.52 4.11
C THR A 317 14.81 1.94 2.83
N ASN A 318 14.31 0.70 2.87
CA ASN A 318 13.59 0.09 1.74
C ASN A 318 12.32 0.86 1.35
N ALA A 319 11.74 1.66 2.27
CA ALA A 319 10.60 2.52 1.97
C ALA A 319 10.89 3.50 0.82
N VAL A 320 12.15 3.96 0.68
CA VAL A 320 12.58 4.82 -0.43
C VAL A 320 12.32 4.13 -1.78
N LEU A 321 12.79 2.89 -1.93
CA LEU A 321 12.62 2.10 -3.16
C LEU A 321 11.14 1.83 -3.45
N HIS A 322 10.38 1.50 -2.42
CA HIS A 322 8.99 1.08 -2.54
C HIS A 322 8.04 2.24 -2.83
N LEU A 323 8.15 3.35 -2.11
CA LEU A 323 7.31 4.52 -2.34
C LEU A 323 7.58 5.16 -3.71
N ILE A 324 8.85 5.17 -4.19
CA ILE A 324 9.15 5.61 -5.56
C ILE A 324 8.46 4.69 -6.59
N ALA A 325 8.54 3.37 -6.40
CA ALA A 325 7.89 2.42 -7.30
C ALA A 325 6.35 2.56 -7.31
N ILE A 326 5.74 2.77 -6.14
CA ILE A 326 4.29 3.02 -6.02
C ILE A 326 3.93 4.35 -6.67
N ALA A 327 4.68 5.44 -6.42
CA ALA A 327 4.42 6.74 -7.05
C ALA A 327 4.44 6.65 -8.58
N ARG A 328 5.37 5.87 -9.13
CA ARG A 328 5.46 5.62 -10.58
C ARG A 328 4.25 4.87 -11.14
N SER A 329 3.57 4.00 -10.38
CA SER A 329 2.39 3.28 -10.86
C SER A 329 1.14 4.16 -10.99
N VAL A 330 1.13 5.30 -10.29
CA VAL A 330 0.04 6.30 -10.32
C VAL A 330 0.46 7.62 -10.97
N ASP A 331 1.53 7.61 -11.76
CA ASP A 331 2.02 8.78 -12.51
C ASP A 331 2.41 9.99 -11.62
N VAL A 332 2.80 9.73 -10.36
CA VAL A 332 3.35 10.74 -9.44
C VAL A 332 4.87 10.76 -9.50
N LYS A 333 5.45 11.95 -9.69
CA LYS A 333 6.90 12.14 -9.59
C LYS A 333 7.31 12.13 -8.11
N LEU A 334 8.15 11.18 -7.74
CA LEU A 334 8.81 11.06 -6.44
C LEU A 334 10.27 10.67 -6.66
N THR A 335 11.19 11.32 -5.97
CA THR A 335 12.64 11.21 -6.16
C THR A 335 13.33 11.04 -4.81
N ILE A 336 14.58 10.58 -4.82
CA ILE A 336 15.39 10.50 -3.60
C ILE A 336 15.57 11.86 -2.91
N ASP A 337 15.60 12.95 -3.67
CA ASP A 337 15.75 14.31 -3.12
C ASP A 337 14.54 14.74 -2.29
N ASP A 338 13.35 14.21 -2.61
CA ASP A 338 12.15 14.41 -1.80
C ASP A 338 12.31 13.79 -0.40
N PHE A 339 12.91 12.59 -0.31
CA PHE A 339 13.20 11.95 0.98
C PHE A 339 14.21 12.75 1.79
N GLN A 340 15.25 13.28 1.15
CA GLN A 340 16.21 14.15 1.86
C GLN A 340 15.54 15.41 2.36
N SER A 341 14.66 16.03 1.57
CA SER A 341 13.90 17.22 1.96
C SER A 341 13.00 16.95 3.18
N VAL A 342 12.29 15.82 3.20
CA VAL A 342 11.46 15.42 4.36
C VAL A 342 12.34 15.07 5.57
N SER A 343 13.38 14.27 5.38
CA SER A 343 14.28 13.87 6.47
C SER A 343 14.93 15.09 7.15
N SER A 344 15.28 16.12 6.39
CA SER A 344 15.92 17.33 6.94
C SER A 344 15.00 18.18 7.83
N ARG A 345 13.68 17.97 7.79
CA ARG A 345 12.69 18.79 8.51
C ARG A 345 11.79 18.01 9.46
N VAL A 346 11.75 16.68 9.38
CA VAL A 346 10.90 15.82 10.20
C VAL A 346 11.78 15.03 11.17
N PRO A 347 11.55 15.14 12.49
CA PRO A 347 12.37 14.44 13.50
C PRO A 347 12.06 12.94 13.56
N LEU A 348 12.94 12.20 14.24
CA LEU A 348 12.67 10.85 14.72
C LEU A 348 12.04 10.90 16.11
N LEU A 349 10.83 10.36 16.26
CA LEU A 349 10.09 10.35 17.54
C LEU A 349 9.91 8.96 18.15
N ALA A 350 9.81 7.92 17.33
CA ALA A 350 9.45 6.60 17.82
C ALA A 350 10.65 5.81 18.37
N ASP A 351 10.51 5.30 19.59
CA ASP A 351 11.49 4.41 20.24
C ASP A 351 11.20 2.94 19.88
N LEU A 352 11.26 2.64 18.59
CA LEU A 352 10.92 1.33 18.02
C LEU A 352 12.16 0.60 17.51
N LYS A 353 12.20 -0.72 17.71
CA LYS A 353 13.20 -1.59 17.08
C LYS A 353 13.21 -1.38 15.56
N PRO A 354 14.38 -1.40 14.88
CA PRO A 354 15.70 -1.77 15.43
C PRO A 354 16.44 -0.64 16.17
N SER A 355 16.00 0.61 16.06
CA SER A 355 16.70 1.76 16.65
C SER A 355 16.44 1.93 18.15
N GLY A 356 15.24 1.52 18.57
CA GLY A 356 14.72 1.68 19.92
C GLY A 356 14.31 0.36 20.58
N LYS A 357 13.49 0.45 21.63
CA LYS A 357 13.15 -0.68 22.50
C LYS A 357 11.82 -1.39 22.17
N TYR A 358 10.83 -0.65 21.67
CA TYR A 358 9.46 -1.14 21.49
C TYR A 358 9.21 -1.82 20.13
N VAL A 359 8.08 -2.51 20.00
CA VAL A 359 7.59 -3.14 18.76
C VAL A 359 6.22 -2.60 18.36
N MET A 360 5.73 -2.99 17.17
CA MET A 360 4.44 -2.52 16.65
C MET A 360 3.23 -2.87 17.55
N GLU A 361 3.31 -3.95 18.34
CA GLU A 361 2.26 -4.24 19.33
C GLU A 361 2.15 -3.13 20.40
N ASP A 362 3.27 -2.52 20.81
CA ASP A 362 3.26 -1.41 21.76
C ASP A 362 2.66 -0.15 21.14
N VAL A 363 2.92 0.10 19.85
CA VAL A 363 2.25 1.17 19.08
C VAL A 363 0.74 0.97 19.09
N HIS A 364 0.26 -0.25 18.87
CA HIS A 364 -1.17 -0.55 18.92
C HIS A 364 -1.78 -0.22 20.29
N ARG A 365 -1.10 -0.59 21.38
CA ARG A 365 -1.57 -0.37 22.76
C ARG A 365 -1.71 1.11 23.13
N ILE A 366 -0.91 1.99 22.52
CA ILE A 366 -0.94 3.44 22.81
C ILE A 366 -1.88 4.23 21.89
N GLY A 367 -2.73 3.55 21.11
CA GLY A 367 -3.70 4.16 20.20
C GLY A 367 -3.44 3.89 18.71
N GLY A 368 -2.41 3.13 18.37
CA GLY A 368 -2.11 2.70 17.01
C GLY A 368 -1.64 3.82 16.08
N THR A 369 -1.46 3.46 14.80
CA THR A 369 -1.08 4.41 13.75
C THR A 369 -2.03 5.60 13.65
N PRO A 370 -3.36 5.46 13.81
CA PRO A 370 -4.27 6.61 13.79
C PRO A 370 -3.99 7.65 14.89
N ALA A 371 -3.63 7.24 16.11
CA ALA A 371 -3.31 8.19 17.18
C ALA A 371 -2.04 9.01 16.85
N ILE A 372 -1.05 8.37 16.22
CA ILE A 372 0.18 9.04 15.76
C ILE A 372 -0.16 10.02 14.63
N LEU A 373 -0.91 9.58 13.62
CA LEU A 373 -1.33 10.45 12.51
C LEU A 373 -2.15 11.65 13.02
N LYS A 374 -3.02 11.46 14.01
CA LYS A 374 -3.75 12.54 14.65
C LYS A 374 -2.81 13.56 15.30
N TYR A 375 -1.85 13.10 16.08
CA TYR A 375 -0.82 13.95 16.68
C TYR A 375 -0.06 14.76 15.60
N LEU A 376 0.37 14.10 14.53
CA LEU A 376 1.08 14.77 13.43
C LEU A 376 0.20 15.78 12.67
N LEU A 377 -1.10 15.53 12.57
CA LEU A 377 -2.06 16.44 11.95
C LEU A 377 -2.25 17.71 12.81
N GLU A 378 -2.39 17.53 14.12
CA GLU A 378 -2.54 18.64 15.09
C GLU A 378 -1.29 19.53 15.11
N GLU A 379 -0.11 18.94 14.93
CA GLU A 379 1.18 19.64 14.83
C GLU A 379 1.48 20.17 13.41
N GLY A 380 0.57 19.99 12.45
CA GLY A 380 0.70 20.52 11.09
C GLY A 380 1.80 19.86 10.23
N LEU A 381 2.20 18.63 10.57
CA LEU A 381 3.25 17.88 9.85
C LEU A 381 2.73 17.07 8.66
N ILE A 382 1.44 16.74 8.65
CA ILE A 382 0.77 16.01 7.56
C ILE A 382 -0.43 16.78 7.00
N ASP A 383 -0.80 16.50 5.76
CA ASP A 383 -1.98 17.07 5.10
C ASP A 383 -3.22 16.21 5.37
N GLY A 384 -4.19 16.80 6.07
CA GLY A 384 -5.47 16.16 6.39
C GLY A 384 -6.46 16.06 5.21
N ASN A 385 -6.21 16.72 4.08
CA ASN A 385 -7.18 16.80 2.98
C ASN A 385 -7.12 15.62 2.00
N CYS A 386 -6.14 14.73 2.14
CA CYS A 386 -6.01 13.56 1.27
C CYS A 386 -7.20 12.61 1.46
N LEU A 387 -7.88 12.24 0.37
CA LEU A 387 -8.94 11.23 0.35
C LEU A 387 -8.37 9.86 0.76
N THR A 388 -9.17 9.03 1.42
CA THR A 388 -8.77 7.66 1.80
C THR A 388 -9.80 6.62 1.34
N VAL A 389 -9.46 5.34 1.53
CA VAL A 389 -10.35 4.20 1.24
C VAL A 389 -11.64 4.18 2.08
N THR A 390 -11.77 5.04 3.09
CA THR A 390 -13.05 5.22 3.82
C THR A 390 -14.05 6.08 3.04
N GLY A 391 -13.62 6.71 1.94
CA GLY A 391 -14.37 7.74 1.22
C GLY A 391 -14.37 9.11 1.90
N LYS A 392 -13.62 9.27 2.99
CA LYS A 392 -13.42 10.52 3.71
C LYS A 392 -11.97 10.98 3.59
N THR A 393 -11.71 12.22 3.92
CA THR A 393 -10.35 12.75 4.06
C THR A 393 -9.64 12.19 5.28
N MET A 394 -8.31 12.22 5.29
CA MET A 394 -7.48 11.82 6.43
C MET A 394 -7.90 12.57 7.70
N GLY A 395 -8.11 13.88 7.62
CA GLY A 395 -8.52 14.72 8.75
C GLY A 395 -9.90 14.33 9.30
N GLU A 396 -10.87 14.00 8.43
CA GLU A 396 -12.18 13.52 8.87
C GLU A 396 -12.11 12.16 9.58
N ASN A 397 -11.25 11.25 9.10
CA ASN A 397 -11.02 9.96 9.76
C ASN A 397 -10.41 10.16 11.16
N LEU A 398 -9.44 11.07 11.29
CA LEU A 398 -8.69 11.29 12.52
C LEU A 398 -9.45 12.13 13.56
N LYS A 399 -10.48 12.87 13.16
CA LYS A 399 -11.25 13.76 14.05
C LYS A 399 -11.75 13.07 15.33
N ASN A 400 -12.26 11.85 15.20
CA ASN A 400 -12.87 11.09 16.29
C ASN A 400 -11.95 9.98 16.85
N VAL A 401 -10.73 9.86 16.34
CA VAL A 401 -9.75 8.90 16.83
C VAL A 401 -9.24 9.38 18.20
N PRO A 402 -9.14 8.51 19.23
CA PRO A 402 -8.48 8.85 20.47
C PRO A 402 -7.03 9.29 20.23
N GLY A 403 -6.54 10.26 20.99
CA GLY A 403 -5.13 10.65 20.95
C GLY A 403 -4.21 9.55 21.50
N LEU A 404 -2.90 9.82 21.47
CA LEU A 404 -1.92 8.96 22.12
C LEU A 404 -2.24 8.83 23.62
N VAL A 405 -2.10 7.61 24.16
CA VAL A 405 -2.35 7.35 25.59
C VAL A 405 -1.44 8.23 26.46
N GLU A 406 -2.02 8.86 27.50
CA GLU A 406 -1.26 9.72 28.40
C GLU A 406 -0.13 8.95 29.11
N GLY A 407 1.06 9.55 29.18
CA GLY A 407 2.22 8.97 29.85
C GLY A 407 2.93 7.85 29.08
N GLN A 408 2.50 7.53 27.85
CA GLN A 408 3.24 6.61 26.97
C GLN A 408 4.65 7.15 26.65
N ASP A 409 5.60 6.25 26.43
CA ASP A 409 7.00 6.55 26.12
C ASP A 409 7.48 5.87 24.82
N VAL A 410 6.56 5.41 23.97
CA VAL A 410 6.83 4.82 22.65
C VAL A 410 7.06 5.90 21.59
N ILE A 411 6.27 6.99 21.61
CA ILE A 411 6.35 8.12 20.70
C ILE A 411 6.72 9.38 21.49
N TYR A 412 7.91 9.90 21.26
CA TYR A 412 8.40 11.08 21.96
C TYR A 412 7.70 12.35 21.45
N PRO A 413 7.51 13.38 22.30
CA PRO A 413 6.94 14.65 21.85
C PRO A 413 7.91 15.39 20.93
N LEU A 414 7.38 16.22 20.01
CA LEU A 414 8.18 17.05 19.11
C LEU A 414 9.16 18.00 19.83
N SER A 415 8.85 18.39 21.07
CA SER A 415 9.74 19.21 21.90
C SER A 415 10.96 18.47 22.43
N LYS A 416 10.96 17.13 22.41
CA LYS A 416 12.06 16.28 22.87
C LYS A 416 12.20 15.06 21.96
N PRO A 417 12.56 15.25 20.68
CA PRO A 417 12.69 14.14 19.74
C PRO A 417 13.92 13.29 20.09
N ILE A 418 13.93 12.03 19.64
CA ILE A 418 15.10 11.15 19.74
C ILE A 418 16.24 11.70 18.87
N LYS A 419 15.89 12.17 17.67
CA LYS A 419 16.79 12.86 16.74
C LYS A 419 16.06 14.06 16.11
N PRO A 420 16.68 15.25 16.05
CA PRO A 420 16.01 16.46 15.56
C PRO A 420 15.67 16.42 14.06
N ASP A 421 16.35 15.58 13.30
CA ASP A 421 16.13 15.26 11.90
C ASP A 421 15.82 13.77 11.73
N GLY A 422 15.35 13.41 10.54
CA GLY A 422 15.06 12.04 10.17
C GLY A 422 16.32 11.17 10.13
N HIS A 423 16.15 9.86 10.17
CA HIS A 423 17.29 8.93 10.15
C HIS A 423 17.80 8.66 8.72
N LEU A 424 17.00 8.89 7.69
CA LEU A 424 17.38 8.65 6.29
C LEU A 424 18.27 9.79 5.77
N CYS A 425 19.35 9.44 5.08
CA CYS A 425 20.24 10.40 4.42
C CYS A 425 20.57 9.93 3.00
N ILE A 426 20.45 10.84 2.04
CA ILE A 426 20.80 10.63 0.64
C ILE A 426 22.21 11.16 0.39
N LEU A 427 23.11 10.26 -0.04
CA LEU A 427 24.48 10.56 -0.40
C LEU A 427 24.63 10.55 -1.92
N LYS A 428 25.37 11.50 -2.49
CA LYS A 428 25.53 11.70 -3.94
C LYS A 428 27.00 11.72 -4.36
#